data_AF-A0A954HHG8-F1
#
_entry.id   AF-A0A954HHG8-F1
#
_cell.length_a   1.000
_cell.length_b   1.000
_cell.length_c   1.000
_cell.angle_alpha   90.00
_cell.angle_beta   90.00
_cell.angle_gamma   90.00
#
_symmetry.space_group_name_H-M   'P 1'
#
loop_
_entity.id
_entity.type
_entity.pdbx_description
1 polymer ?
#
loop_
_entity_poly.entity_id
_entity_poly.type
_entity_poly.pdbx_seq_one_letter_code
_entity_poly.pdbx_strand_id
1 'polypeptide(L)'
;MKLAKVCTTEGAVRVAVIEGEEAKLLPSGEDGAASLTQILHSENPRVEVEKLLPKSVTVALDDVRLLAPVDRQEVWAAGVTYKRSQVARMEESESGASHYD
;
A
#
# COMPACT_ATOMS: atom_id res chain seq x y z
N MET A 1 12.83 -2.84 1.97
CA MET A 1 11.74 -3.27 2.86
C MET A 1 10.43 -3.09 2.12
N LYS A 2 9.59 -4.13 2.03
CA LYS A 2 8.25 -4.07 1.44
C LYS A 2 7.24 -4.22 2.57
N LEU A 3 6.50 -3.16 2.89
CA LEU A 3 5.40 -3.22 3.87
C LEU A 3 4.11 -3.62 3.16
N ALA A 4 3.35 -4.50 3.81
CA ALA A 4 2.06 -4.96 3.31
C ALA A 4 1.02 -4.93 4.43
N LYS A 5 -0.24 -4.80 4.01
CA LYS A 5 -1.39 -5.11 4.84
C LYS A 5 -1.90 -6.47 4.39
N VAL A 6 -2.10 -7.38 5.33
CA VAL A 6 -2.48 -8.77 5.04
C VAL A 6 -3.64 -9.21 5.92
N CYS A 7 -4.38 -10.20 5.44
CA CYS A 7 -5.37 -10.93 6.21
C CYS A 7 -4.85 -12.36 6.40
N THR A 8 -4.71 -12.80 7.64
CA THR A 8 -4.28 -14.16 7.98
C THR A 8 -5.39 -15.19 7.71
N THR A 9 -5.05 -16.47 7.71
CA THR A 9 -6.04 -17.57 7.63
C THR A 9 -7.09 -17.52 8.75
N GLU A 10 -6.71 -17.01 9.92
CA GLU A 10 -7.61 -16.76 11.06
C GLU A 10 -8.52 -15.52 10.87
N GLY A 11 -8.38 -14.80 9.76
CA GLY A 11 -9.15 -13.60 9.44
C GLY A 11 -8.61 -12.31 10.06
N ALA A 12 -7.50 -12.36 10.81
CA ALA A 12 -6.91 -11.19 11.43
C ALA A 12 -6.23 -10.29 10.39
N VAL A 13 -6.49 -8.99 10.43
CA VAL A 13 -5.79 -8.00 9.60
C VAL A 13 -4.52 -7.55 10.31
N ARG A 14 -3.38 -7.64 9.64
CA ARG A 14 -2.05 -7.34 10.19
C ARG A 14 -1.23 -6.52 9.22
N VAL A 15 -0.27 -5.77 9.77
CA VAL A 15 0.85 -5.23 8.99
C VAL A 15 1.95 -6.29 8.92
N ALA A 16 2.56 -6.45 7.75
CA ALA A 16 3.63 -7.40 7.54
C ALA A 16 4.78 -6.78 6.75
N VAL A 17 5.98 -7.33 6.92
CA VAL A 17 7.11 -7.11 6.01
C VAL A 17 7.24 -8.32 5.10
N ILE A 18 7.27 -8.08 3.78
CA ILE A 18 7.39 -9.13 2.77
C ILE A 18 8.85 -9.29 2.33
N GLU A 19 9.37 -10.51 2.46
CA GLU A 19 10.73 -10.90 2.07
C GLU A 19 10.67 -12.22 1.29
N GLY A 20 10.86 -12.15 -0.02
CA GLY A 20 10.71 -13.34 -0.88
C GLY A 20 9.29 -13.91 -0.80
N GLU A 21 9.20 -15.16 -0.39
CA GLU A 21 7.95 -15.92 -0.21
C GLU A 21 7.49 -15.96 1.26
N GLU A 22 8.05 -15.10 2.11
CA GLU A 22 7.68 -15.00 3.52
C GLU A 22 6.98 -13.67 3.84
N ALA A 23 6.03 -13.74 4.76
CA ALA A 23 5.40 -12.58 5.37
C ALA A 23 5.72 -12.56 6.88
N LYS A 24 6.46 -11.53 7.31
CA LYS A 24 6.77 -11.27 8.72
C LYS A 24 5.68 -10.40 9.34
N LEU A 25 4.73 -11.01 10.02
CA LEU A 25 3.59 -10.36 10.65
C LEU A 25 4.05 -9.54 11.86
N LEU A 26 3.99 -8.21 11.77
CA LEU A 26 4.33 -7.31 12.86
C LEU A 26 3.31 -7.42 14.00
N PRO A 27 3.71 -7.41 15.28
CA PRO A 27 2.79 -7.51 16.41
C PRO A 27 1.69 -6.44 16.35
N SER A 28 0.51 -6.82 16.81
CA SER A 28 -0.65 -5.92 16.98
C SER A 28 -0.96 -5.76 18.47
N GLY A 29 -1.46 -4.60 18.90
CA GLY A 29 -1.78 -4.31 20.31
C GLY A 29 -0.95 -3.15 20.87
N GLU A 30 -0.84 -3.06 22.21
CA GLU A 30 -0.15 -1.97 22.90
C GLU A 30 1.33 -1.81 22.49
N ASP A 31 2.00 -2.93 22.23
CA ASP A 31 3.42 -2.97 21.83
C ASP A 31 3.62 -3.14 20.31
N GLY A 32 2.57 -2.94 19.52
CA GLY A 32 2.53 -3.27 18.10
C GLY A 32 2.05 -2.15 17.19
N ALA A 33 2.07 -2.43 15.89
CA ALA A 33 1.45 -1.56 14.88
C ALA A 33 0.07 -2.10 14.54
N ALA A 34 -0.97 -1.35 14.88
CA ALA A 34 -2.35 -1.72 14.55
C ALA A 34 -2.69 -1.47 13.07
N SER A 35 -1.92 -0.62 12.37
CA SER A 35 -2.20 -0.20 10.99
C SER A 35 -0.96 0.33 10.28
N LEU A 36 -1.02 0.45 8.94
CA LEU A 36 0.03 1.11 8.15
C LEU A 36 0.12 2.59 8.50
N THR A 37 -1.02 3.23 8.77
CA THR A 37 -1.12 4.64 9.16
C THR A 37 -0.24 4.96 10.35
N GLN A 38 -0.29 4.14 11.41
CA GLN A 38 0.50 4.34 12.62
C GLN A 38 2.00 4.33 12.33
N ILE A 39 2.47 3.41 11.47
CA ILE A 39 3.88 3.34 11.06
C ILE A 39 4.24 4.54 10.19
N LEU A 40 3.43 4.83 9.16
CA LEU A 40 3.73 5.85 8.15
C LEU A 40 3.69 7.29 8.70
N HIS A 41 2.97 7.53 9.79
CA HIS A 41 2.92 8.84 10.48
C HIS A 41 3.92 8.98 11.63
N SER A 42 4.69 7.94 11.94
CA SER A 42 5.75 8.06 12.94
C SER A 42 6.89 8.95 12.44
N GLU A 43 7.70 9.49 13.36
CA GLU A 43 8.86 10.32 13.00
C GLU A 43 9.85 9.59 12.10
N ASN A 44 10.02 8.27 12.30
CA ASN A 44 10.88 7.43 11.49
C ASN A 44 10.23 6.06 11.23
N PRO A 45 9.44 5.93 10.16
CA PRO A 45 8.70 4.71 9.84
C PRO A 45 9.59 3.47 9.69
N ARG A 46 10.84 3.66 9.22
CA ARG A 46 11.79 2.55 9.06
C ARG A 46 12.22 2.00 10.41
N VAL A 47 12.62 2.89 11.31
CA VAL A 47 13.07 2.52 12.67
C VAL A 47 11.93 1.87 13.46
N GLU A 48 10.69 2.36 13.32
CA GLU A 48 9.54 1.73 13.98
C GLU A 48 9.34 0.28 13.51
N VAL A 49 9.45 0.01 12.21
CA VAL A 49 9.36 -1.37 11.72
C VAL A 49 10.52 -2.22 12.22
N GLU A 50 11.74 -1.70 12.20
CA GLU A 50 12.93 -2.40 12.70
C GLU A 50 12.83 -2.78 14.18
N LYS A 51 12.20 -1.95 15.02
CA LYS A 51 11.91 -2.26 16.44
C LYS A 51 10.91 -3.41 16.60
N LEU A 52 9.96 -3.54 15.68
CA LEU A 52 8.88 -4.53 15.75
C LEU A 52 9.26 -5.87 15.12
N LEU A 53 10.19 -5.88 14.15
CA LEU A 53 10.64 -7.07 13.44
C LEU A 53 11.10 -8.23 14.34
N PRO A 54 11.87 -8.02 15.42
CA PRO A 54 12.26 -9.10 16.33
C PRO A 54 11.09 -9.82 17.02
N LYS A 55 9.93 -9.16 17.11
CA LYS A 55 8.70 -9.70 17.71
C LYS A 55 7.70 -10.21 16.64
N SER A 56 8.11 -10.23 15.37
CA SER A 56 7.24 -10.65 14.28
C SER A 56 7.07 -12.18 14.23
N VAL A 57 5.94 -12.62 13.68
CA VAL A 57 5.69 -14.03 13.37
C VAL A 57 5.84 -14.21 11.88
N THR A 58 6.73 -15.12 11.47
CA THR A 58 6.91 -15.46 10.05
C THR A 58 5.90 -16.52 9.63
N VAL A 59 5.24 -16.27 8.51
CA VAL A 59 4.35 -17.22 7.82
C VAL A 59 4.70 -17.26 6.33
N ALA A 60 4.30 -18.32 5.62
CA ALA A 60 4.43 -18.33 4.16
C ALA A 60 3.53 -17.25 3.55
N LEU A 61 3.99 -16.62 2.47
CA LEU A 61 3.21 -15.59 1.78
C LEU A 61 1.89 -16.14 1.25
N ASP A 62 1.87 -17.42 0.86
CA ASP A 62 0.67 -18.12 0.38
C ASP A 62 -0.36 -18.37 1.51
N ASP A 63 0.06 -18.31 2.78
CA ASP A 63 -0.81 -18.44 3.94
C ASP A 63 -1.49 -17.12 4.33
N VAL A 64 -1.28 -16.04 3.57
CA VAL A 64 -1.91 -14.75 3.82
C VAL A 64 -2.51 -14.15 2.56
N ARG A 65 -3.63 -13.46 2.70
CA ARG A 65 -4.22 -12.67 1.63
C ARG A 65 -3.68 -11.25 1.69
N LEU A 66 -2.97 -10.81 0.65
CA LEU A 66 -2.58 -9.40 0.48
C LEU A 66 -3.83 -8.51 0.35
N LEU A 67 -3.85 -7.43 1.12
CA LEU A 67 -4.87 -6.39 1.06
C LEU A 67 -4.29 -5.12 0.42
N ALA A 68 -5.15 -4.18 0.06
CA ALA A 68 -4.70 -2.86 -0.39
C ALA A 68 -3.77 -2.24 0.68
N PRO A 69 -2.61 -1.67 0.30
CA PRO A 69 -1.62 -1.13 1.23
C PRO A 69 -1.99 0.27 1.73
N VAL A 70 -3.28 0.46 2.02
CA VAL A 70 -3.87 1.71 2.51
C VAL A 70 -4.87 1.39 3.63
N ASP A 71 -5.12 2.37 4.49
CA ASP A 71 -6.11 2.29 5.56
C ASP A 71 -7.34 3.13 5.21
N ARG A 72 -7.44 4.35 5.76
CA ARG A 72 -8.60 5.25 5.59
C ARG A 72 -8.20 6.60 4.99
N GLN A 73 -7.00 6.70 4.42
CA GLN A 73 -6.52 7.93 3.80
C GLN A 73 -7.38 8.29 2.59
N GLU A 74 -7.51 9.58 2.31
CA GLU A 74 -8.03 10.05 1.04
C GLU A 74 -7.11 9.62 -0.11
N VAL A 75 -7.72 9.29 -1.24
CA VAL A 75 -7.00 8.90 -2.46
C VAL A 75 -7.29 9.94 -3.54
N TRP A 76 -6.22 10.62 -3.98
CA TRP A 76 -6.27 11.63 -5.04
C TRP A 76 -5.60 11.07 -6.30
N ALA A 77 -6.11 11.44 -7.47
CA ALA A 77 -5.59 10.99 -8.76
C ALA A 77 -5.32 12.17 -9.70
N ALA A 78 -4.20 12.12 -10.43
CA ALA A 78 -3.85 13.07 -11.47
C ALA A 78 -3.87 12.37 -12.83
N GLY A 79 -4.65 12.91 -13.77
CA GLY A 79 -4.68 12.44 -15.16
C GLY A 79 -3.53 13.04 -15.98
N VAL A 80 -3.30 12.47 -17.17
CA VAL A 80 -2.44 13.09 -18.20
C VAL A 80 -0.99 13.30 -17.75
N THR A 81 -0.49 12.42 -16.90
CA THR A 81 0.86 12.52 -16.33
C THR A 81 1.95 11.89 -17.21
N TYR A 82 1.58 11.25 -18.32
CA TYR A 82 2.49 10.65 -19.29
C TYR A 82 2.40 11.36 -20.64
N LYS A 83 3.52 11.49 -21.35
CA LYS A 83 3.55 12.10 -22.70
C LYS A 83 2.52 11.48 -23.66
N ARG A 84 2.36 10.16 -23.61
CA ARG A 84 1.38 9.44 -24.44
C ARG A 84 -0.06 9.82 -24.10
N SER A 85 -0.39 10.01 -22.82
CA SER A 85 -1.74 10.44 -22.42
C SER A 85 -1.98 11.93 -22.68
N GLN A 86 -0.91 12.75 -22.68
CA GLN A 86 -0.98 14.14 -23.12
C GLN A 86 -1.32 14.26 -24.61
N VAL A 87 -0.60 13.54 -25.48
CA VAL A 87 -0.84 13.56 -26.93
C VAL A 87 -2.25 13.08 -27.25
N ALA A 88 -2.67 11.94 -26.68
CA ALA A 88 -4.02 11.40 -26.90
C ALA A 88 -5.12 12.42 -26.51
N ARG A 89 -4.96 13.12 -25.38
CA ARG A 89 -5.92 14.17 -24.98
C ARG A 89 -5.93 15.38 -25.91
N MET A 90 -4.80 15.77 -26.48
CA MET A 90 -4.74 16.89 -27.44
C MET A 90 -5.45 16.50 -28.74
N GLU A 91 -5.20 15.31 -29.28
CA GLU A 91 -5.88 14.77 -30.47
C GLU A 91 -7.40 14.65 -30.25
N GLU A 92 -7.84 14.12 -29.10
CA GLU A 92 -9.26 14.06 -28.73
C GLU A 92 -9.89 15.46 -28.62
N SER A 93 -9.14 16.45 -28.13
CA SER A 93 -9.62 17.83 -27.99
C SER A 93 -9.74 18.55 -29.34
N GLU A 94 -8.79 18.32 -30.26
CA GLU A 94 -8.83 18.85 -31.62
C GLU A 94 -10.00 18.27 -32.43
N SER A 95 -10.30 16.98 -32.28
CA SER A 95 -11.48 16.36 -32.89
C SER A 95 -12.81 16.81 -32.27
N GLY A 96 -12.81 17.29 -31.02
CA GLY A 96 -14.02 17.76 -30.33
C GLY A 96 -14.43 19.20 -30.69
N ALA A 97 -13.49 20.02 -31.17
CA ALA A 97 -13.74 21.42 -31.52
C ALA A 97 -14.55 21.60 -32.83
N SER A 98 -14.64 20.57 -33.68
CA SER A 98 -15.36 20.62 -34.96
C SER A 98 -16.81 20.12 -34.89
N HIS A 99 -17.33 19.77 -33.71
CA HIS A 99 -18.68 19.20 -33.56
C HIS A 99 -19.81 20.24 -33.43
N TYR A 100 -19.50 21.55 -33.48
CA TYR A 100 -20.47 22.64 -33.35
C TYR A 100 -20.52 23.60 -34.55
N ASP A 101 -20.03 23.16 -35.71
CA ASP A 101 -20.31 23.82 -37.00
C ASP A 101 -21.45 23.11 -37.74
#